data_AF-A0A0M9BL31-F1
#
_entry.id   AF-A0A0M9BL31-F1
#
_cell.length_a   1.000
_cell.length_b   1.000
_cell.length_c   1.000
_cell.angle_alpha   90.00
_cell.angle_beta   90.00
_cell.angle_gamma   90.00
#
_symmetry.space_group_name_H-M   'P 1'
#
loop_
_entity.id
_entity.type
_entity.pdbx_description
1 polymer ?
#
loop_
_entity_poly.entity_id
_entity_poly.type
_entity_poly.pdbx_seq_one_letter_code
_entity_poly.pdbx_strand_id
1 'polypeptide(L)'
;MVHEGYENHRMGLELLGPYLAHVHVKNAGWFKDASNMNSNSSVNEQNTEISLTSAWHCQWTPLTEGVVNWLQVFRDLKSVGYDGYYGIEDFSGVLESKAMLQHFADVFAEIERRVDEEVQV
;
A
#
# COMPACT_ATOMS: atom_id res chain seq x y z
N MET A 1 -6.82 -14.36 2.80
CA MET A 1 -5.46 -13.77 2.79
C MET A 1 -5.03 -13.67 1.35
N VAL A 2 -4.85 -12.47 0.78
CA VAL A 2 -4.70 -12.35 -0.69
C VAL A 2 -3.34 -11.78 -1.14
N HIS A 3 -2.60 -11.04 -0.32
CA HIS A 3 -1.13 -10.92 -0.44
C HIS A 3 -0.57 -10.67 0.95
N GLU A 4 0.47 -11.41 1.35
CA GLU A 4 1.10 -11.38 2.69
C GLU A 4 0.13 -11.36 3.89
N GLY A 5 -1.00 -12.07 3.80
CA GLY A 5 -1.93 -12.09 4.93
C GLY A 5 -2.68 -10.78 5.17
N TYR A 6 -2.67 -9.83 4.23
CA TYR A 6 -3.21 -8.47 4.39
C TYR A 6 -4.47 -8.39 5.27
N GLU A 7 -4.36 -7.53 6.27
CA GLU A 7 -5.40 -7.14 7.21
C GLU A 7 -5.57 -5.62 7.17
N ASN A 8 -6.67 -5.11 7.73
CA ASN A 8 -6.84 -3.67 7.86
C ASN A 8 -5.79 -3.09 8.82
N HIS A 9 -4.98 -2.14 8.34
CA HIS A 9 -3.90 -1.54 9.12
C HIS A 9 -4.37 -1.00 10.47
N ARG A 10 -5.44 -0.18 10.49
CA ARG A 10 -5.95 0.43 11.71
C ARG A 10 -6.34 -0.61 12.76
N MET A 11 -7.06 -1.65 12.33
CA MET A 11 -7.42 -2.76 13.21
C MET A 11 -6.19 -3.43 13.83
N GLY A 12 -5.17 -3.74 13.01
CA GLY A 12 -3.93 -4.36 13.50
C GLY A 12 -3.17 -3.46 14.48
N LEU A 13 -3.10 -2.15 14.18
CA LEU A 13 -2.46 -1.16 15.04
C LEU A 13 -3.20 -1.02 16.38
N GLU A 14 -4.52 -0.92 16.37
CA GLU A 14 -5.34 -0.81 17.59
C GLU A 14 -5.27 -2.10 18.44
N LEU A 15 -5.19 -3.27 17.81
CA LEU A 15 -5.04 -4.55 18.50
C LEU A 15 -3.68 -4.68 19.20
N LEU A 16 -2.60 -4.25 18.54
CA LEU A 16 -1.26 -4.25 19.11
C LEU A 16 -1.13 -3.17 20.20
N GLY A 17 -1.65 -1.98 19.96
CA GLY A 17 -1.63 -0.85 20.88
C GLY A 17 -0.23 -0.63 21.48
N PRO A 18 -0.08 -0.66 22.82
CA PRO A 18 1.23 -0.49 23.48
C PRO A 18 2.30 -1.53 23.14
N TYR A 19 1.93 -2.65 22.51
CA TYR A 19 2.85 -3.71 22.12
C TYR A 19 3.38 -3.55 20.68
N LEU A 20 2.95 -2.52 19.95
CA LEU A 20 3.50 -2.18 18.63
C LEU A 20 4.96 -1.70 18.77
N ALA A 21 5.91 -2.60 18.53
CA ALA A 21 7.33 -2.32 18.74
C ALA A 21 8.02 -1.65 17.53
N HIS A 22 7.65 -2.03 16.29
CA HIS A 22 8.31 -1.53 15.09
C HIS A 22 7.41 -1.62 13.86
N VAL A 23 7.62 -0.74 12.89
CA VAL A 23 6.83 -0.64 11.66
C VAL A 23 7.76 -0.77 10.46
N HIS A 24 7.47 -1.73 9.59
CA HIS A 24 8.15 -1.89 8.31
C HIS A 24 7.30 -1.25 7.21
N VAL A 25 7.92 -0.44 6.35
CA VAL A 25 7.28 0.33 5.29
C VAL A 25 7.66 -0.26 3.95
N LYS A 26 6.67 -0.89 3.31
CA LYS A 26 6.71 -1.42 1.96
C LYS A 26 5.39 -1.18 1.26
N ASN A 27 5.39 -1.14 -0.07
CA ASN A 27 4.17 -1.00 -0.84
C ASN A 27 4.07 -2.05 -1.95
N ALA A 28 2.85 -2.44 -2.28
CA ALA A 28 2.55 -3.41 -3.33
C ALA A 28 1.33 -2.96 -4.13
N GLY A 29 1.23 -3.43 -5.36
CA GLY A 29 0.10 -3.14 -6.26
C GLY A 29 -0.53 -4.41 -6.80
N TRP A 30 -1.81 -4.32 -7.18
CA TRP A 30 -2.53 -5.38 -7.91
C TRP A 30 -2.70 -4.96 -9.36
N PHE A 31 -2.31 -5.85 -10.27
CA PHE A 31 -2.30 -5.57 -11.71
C PHE A 31 -3.04 -6.67 -12.45
N LYS A 32 -3.90 -6.28 -13.39
CA LYS A 32 -4.51 -7.23 -14.34
C LYS A 32 -3.47 -7.60 -15.38
N ASP A 33 -3.41 -8.88 -15.73
CA ASP A 33 -2.62 -9.31 -16.87
C ASP A 33 -3.25 -8.76 -18.17
N ALA A 34 -2.53 -7.85 -18.83
CA ALA A 34 -2.98 -7.23 -20.07
C ALA A 34 -3.10 -8.22 -21.23
N SER A 35 -2.45 -9.40 -21.15
CA SER A 35 -2.56 -10.44 -22.18
C SER A 35 -3.96 -11.07 -22.29
N ASN A 36 -4.76 -10.99 -21.22
CA ASN A 36 -6.15 -11.47 -21.18
C ASN A 36 -7.20 -10.40 -21.55
N MET A 37 -6.79 -9.18 -21.92
CA MET A 37 -7.72 -8.12 -22.35
C MET A 37 -8.16 -8.25 -23.82
N ASN A 38 -7.47 -9.09 -24.60
CA ASN A 38 -7.78 -9.33 -26.02
C ASN A 38 -8.81 -10.44 -26.25
N SER A 39 -9.24 -11.16 -25.22
CA SER A 39 -10.44 -12.01 -25.31
C SER A 39 -11.65 -11.09 -25.17
N ASN A 40 -12.08 -10.54 -26.30
CA ASN A 40 -13.36 -9.87 -26.55
C ASN A 40 -14.39 -10.10 -25.44
N SER A 41 -14.43 -9.21 -24.45
CA SER A 41 -15.66 -8.97 -23.69
C SER A 41 -16.60 -8.14 -24.56
N SER A 42 -16.93 -8.68 -25.73
CA SER A 42 -18.18 -8.38 -26.39
C SER A 42 -19.22 -9.10 -25.55
N VAL A 43 -19.96 -8.35 -24.74
CA VAL A 43 -21.23 -8.84 -24.22
C VAL A 43 -22.13 -9.02 -25.43
N ASN A 44 -21.98 -10.13 -26.14
CA ASN A 44 -23.00 -10.59 -27.07
C ASN A 44 -24.16 -11.03 -26.19
N GLU A 45 -25.28 -10.34 -26.30
CA GLU A 45 -26.54 -10.59 -25.57
C GLU A 45 -27.11 -12.02 -25.74
N GLN A 46 -26.39 -12.91 -26.42
CA GLN A 46 -26.80 -14.27 -26.77
C GLN A 46 -25.91 -15.38 -26.19
N ASN A 47 -24.83 -15.07 -25.45
CA ASN A 47 -24.03 -16.09 -24.75
C ASN A 47 -23.81 -15.71 -23.28
N THR A 48 -24.61 -16.31 -22.41
CA THR A 48 -24.59 -16.17 -20.94
C THR A 48 -23.47 -16.99 -20.29
N GLU A 49 -22.28 -17.05 -20.90
CA GLU A 49 -21.14 -17.73 -20.27
C GLU A 49 -20.46 -16.78 -19.29
N ILE A 50 -20.68 -17.03 -17.99
CA ILE A 50 -20.09 -16.24 -16.91
C ILE A 50 -18.61 -16.60 -16.81
N SER A 51 -17.72 -15.66 -17.10
CA SER A 51 -16.29 -15.85 -16.82
C SER A 51 -16.07 -15.98 -15.32
N LEU A 52 -15.59 -17.15 -14.88
CA LEU A 52 -15.32 -17.46 -13.48
C LEU A 52 -13.89 -17.08 -13.05
N THR A 53 -13.06 -16.54 -13.95
CA THR A 53 -11.64 -16.28 -13.66
C THR A 53 -11.21 -14.88 -14.11
N SER A 54 -10.35 -14.24 -13.30
CA SER A 54 -9.68 -12.98 -13.63
C SER A 54 -8.20 -13.13 -13.31
N ALA A 55 -7.33 -12.87 -14.29
CA ALA A 55 -5.89 -12.94 -14.13
C ALA A 55 -5.37 -11.65 -13.46
N TRP A 56 -5.27 -11.67 -12.13
CA TRP A 56 -4.62 -10.64 -11.33
C TRP A 56 -3.35 -11.18 -10.70
N HIS A 57 -2.34 -10.33 -10.60
CA HIS A 57 -1.14 -10.61 -9.81
C HIS A 57 -0.80 -9.43 -8.90
N CYS A 58 -0.07 -9.73 -7.83
CA CYS A 58 0.46 -8.73 -6.93
C CYS A 58 1.98 -8.62 -7.13
N GLN A 59 2.50 -7.40 -7.07
CA GLN A 59 3.95 -7.14 -7.14
C GLN A 59 4.32 -5.99 -6.21
N TRP A 60 5.58 -5.99 -5.77
CA TRP A 60 6.18 -4.88 -5.03
C TRP A 60 6.29 -3.65 -5.92
N THR A 61 5.97 -2.49 -5.36
CA THR A 61 5.94 -1.21 -6.08
C THR A 61 6.67 -0.15 -5.26
N PRO A 62 7.18 0.92 -5.90
CA PRO A 62 7.68 2.08 -5.18
C PRO A 62 6.70 2.59 -4.13
N LEU A 63 7.22 3.28 -3.12
CA LEU A 63 6.46 3.75 -1.96
C LEU A 63 5.14 4.44 -2.33
N THR A 64 5.12 5.24 -3.40
CA THR A 64 3.93 6.02 -3.82
C THR A 64 3.13 5.41 -4.97
N GLU A 65 3.45 4.19 -5.42
CA GLU A 65 2.85 3.58 -6.61
C GLU A 65 2.03 2.31 -6.34
N GLY A 66 1.92 1.91 -5.07
CA GLY A 66 1.09 0.78 -4.65
C GLY A 66 -0.23 1.20 -4.02
N VAL A 67 -0.88 0.25 -3.34
CA VAL A 67 -2.23 0.42 -2.79
C VAL A 67 -2.27 1.01 -1.38
N VAL A 68 -1.13 1.15 -0.71
CA VAL A 68 -1.10 1.68 0.67
C VAL A 68 -1.39 3.18 0.67
N ASN A 69 -2.45 3.58 1.38
CA ASN A 69 -2.73 4.99 1.68
C ASN A 69 -1.90 5.44 2.89
N TRP A 70 -0.67 5.91 2.64
CA TRP A 70 0.27 6.27 3.69
C TRP A 70 -0.21 7.40 4.59
N LEU A 71 -0.94 8.39 4.06
CA LEU A 71 -1.49 9.47 4.87
C LEU A 71 -2.48 8.93 5.92
N GLN A 72 -3.31 7.96 5.55
CA GLN A 72 -4.22 7.29 6.48
C GLN A 72 -3.45 6.44 7.50
N VAL A 73 -2.50 5.62 7.05
CA VAL A 73 -1.67 4.78 7.93
C VAL A 73 -0.94 5.62 8.98
N PHE A 74 -0.42 6.79 8.60
CA PHE A 74 0.27 7.69 9.53
C PHE A 74 -0.67 8.28 10.58
N ARG A 75 -1.89 8.67 10.20
CA ARG A 75 -2.90 9.11 11.15
C ARG A 75 -3.25 7.99 12.14
N ASP A 76 -3.39 6.76 11.65
CA ASP A 76 -3.69 5.60 12.49
C ASP A 76 -2.52 5.30 13.45
N LEU A 77 -1.27 5.38 13.00
CA LEU A 77 -0.08 5.25 13.84
C LEU A 77 -0.02 6.30 14.95
N LYS A 78 -0.26 7.58 14.64
CA LYS A 78 -0.35 8.64 15.65
C LYS A 78 -1.51 8.37 16.62
N SER A 79 -2.64 7.86 16.14
CA SER A 79 -3.82 7.59 16.99
C SER A 79 -3.58 6.51 18.06
N VAL A 80 -2.67 5.56 17.79
CA VAL A 80 -2.27 4.53 18.76
C VAL A 80 -1.04 4.94 19.58
N GLY A 81 -0.53 6.16 19.39
CA GLY A 81 0.61 6.70 20.14
C GLY A 81 1.96 6.15 19.70
N TYR A 82 2.10 5.67 18.46
CA TYR A 82 3.39 5.20 17.95
C TYR A 82 4.36 6.36 17.71
N ASP A 83 5.53 6.32 18.35
CA ASP A 83 6.60 7.32 18.27
C ASP A 83 7.96 6.73 17.83
N GLY A 84 7.96 5.48 17.35
CA GLY A 84 9.15 4.75 16.93
C GLY A 84 9.59 5.00 15.48
N TYR A 85 10.66 4.32 15.08
CA TYR A 85 11.24 4.43 13.72
C TYR A 85 10.50 3.58 12.68
N TYR A 86 10.52 4.06 11.44
CA TYR A 86 10.02 3.33 10.26
C TYR A 86 11.17 2.58 9.56
N GLY A 87 11.09 1.26 9.52
CA GLY A 87 12.02 0.41 8.76
C GLY A 87 11.67 0.43 7.27
N ILE A 88 12.59 0.89 6.43
CA ILE A 88 12.36 1.01 4.98
C ILE A 88 12.59 -0.35 4.31
N GLU A 89 11.57 -0.84 3.60
CA GLU A 89 11.61 -2.08 2.82
C GLU A 89 11.08 -1.83 1.40
N ASP A 90 11.95 -1.39 0.50
CA ASP A 90 11.61 -1.29 -0.92
C ASP A 90 12.11 -2.53 -1.69
N PHE A 91 11.17 -3.40 -2.05
CA PHE A 91 11.42 -4.60 -2.86
C PHE A 91 11.03 -4.42 -4.34
N SER A 92 10.67 -3.20 -4.75
CA SER A 92 10.26 -2.93 -6.14
C SER A 92 11.43 -2.99 -7.12
N GLY A 93 12.65 -2.69 -6.65
CA GLY A 93 13.85 -2.62 -7.48
C GLY A 93 13.85 -1.48 -8.51
N VAL A 94 12.94 -0.51 -8.40
CA VAL A 94 12.81 0.60 -9.36
C VAL A 94 13.85 1.69 -9.12
N LEU A 95 14.16 1.98 -7.84
CA LEU A 95 15.10 3.03 -7.45
C LEU A 95 16.38 2.43 -6.86
N GLU A 96 17.53 2.99 -7.25
CA GLU A 96 18.81 2.72 -6.60
C GLU A 96 18.82 3.19 -5.14
N SER A 97 19.61 2.55 -4.27
CA SER A 97 19.50 2.71 -2.81
C SER A 97 19.53 4.17 -2.33
N LYS A 98 20.40 5.02 -2.89
CA LYS A 98 20.46 6.44 -2.50
C LYS A 98 19.20 7.21 -2.90
N ALA A 99 18.70 6.98 -4.12
CA ALA A 99 17.50 7.63 -4.62
C ALA A 99 16.26 7.14 -3.86
N MET A 100 16.21 5.85 -3.55
CA MET A 100 15.17 5.24 -2.73
C MET A 100 15.13 5.90 -1.33
N LEU A 101 16.25 5.97 -0.62
CA LEU A 101 16.29 6.58 0.72
C LEU A 101 15.86 8.05 0.70
N GLN A 102 16.27 8.82 -0.31
CA GLN A 102 15.84 10.21 -0.46
C GLN A 102 14.32 10.29 -0.73
N HIS A 103 13.80 9.45 -1.62
CA HIS A 103 12.38 9.41 -1.94
C HIS A 103 11.52 9.10 -0.69
N PHE A 104 11.94 8.13 0.12
CA PHE A 104 11.25 7.82 1.38
C PHE A 104 11.28 9.01 2.35
N ALA A 105 12.44 9.65 2.53
CA ALA A 105 12.56 10.82 3.41
C ALA A 105 11.65 11.97 2.96
N ASP A 106 11.64 12.27 1.67
CA ASP A 106 10.82 13.35 1.10
C ASP A 106 9.32 13.09 1.28
N VAL A 107 8.89 11.85 1.00
CA VAL A 107 7.48 11.45 1.15
C VAL A 107 7.04 11.53 2.61
N PHE A 108 7.83 11.01 3.55
CA PHE A 108 7.46 11.04 4.97
C PHE A 108 7.50 12.45 5.57
N ALA A 109 8.45 13.29 5.17
CA ALA A 109 8.46 14.70 5.58
C ALA A 109 7.19 15.44 5.09
N GLU A 110 6.74 15.17 3.86
CA GLU A 110 5.51 15.76 3.33
C GLU A 110 4.25 15.22 4.03
N ILE A 111 4.21 13.92 4.37
CA ILE A 111 3.11 13.33 5.14
C ILE A 111 3.03 13.97 6.53
N GLU A 112 4.16 14.06 7.23
CA GLU A 112 4.23 14.66 8.56
C GLU A 112 3.74 16.11 8.56
N ARG A 113 4.24 16.92 7.60
CA ARG A 113 3.80 18.31 7.41
C ARG A 113 2.28 18.42 7.26
N ARG A 114 1.66 17.59 6.41
CA ARG A 114 0.21 17.61 6.18
C ARG A 114 -0.59 17.21 7.40
N VAL A 115 -0.15 16.16 8.11
CA VAL A 115 -0.85 15.69 9.31
C VAL A 115 -0.78 16.73 10.42
N ASP A 116 0.35 17.43 10.56
CA ASP A 116 0.50 18.48 11.58
C ASP A 116 -0.34 19.72 11.27
N GLU A 117 -0.46 20.10 9.99
CA GLU A 117 -1.35 21.18 9.55
C GLU A 117 -2.81 20.91 9.89
N GLU A 118 -3.27 19.65 9.83
CA GLU A 118 -4.64 19.25 10.18
C GLU A 118 -4.94 19.40 11.68
N VAL A 119 -3.92 19.27 12.54
CA VAL A 119 -4.07 19.37 14.01
C VAL A 119 -4.13 20.82 14.50
N GLN A 120 -3.62 21.77 13.71
CA GLN A 120 -3.59 23.20 14.05
C GLN A 120 -4.86 23.96 13.65
N VAL A 121 -5.82 23.28 13.00
CA VAL A 121 -7.12 23.83 12.55
C VAL A 121 -8.23 23.37 13.48
#